data_AF-A0A951NUU2-F1
#
_entry.id   AF-A0A951NUU2-F1
#
_cell.length_a   1.000
_cell.length_b   1.000
_cell.length_c   1.000
_cell.angle_alpha   90.00
_cell.angle_beta   90.00
_cell.angle_gamma   90.00
#
_symmetry.space_group_name_H-M   'P 1'
#
loop_
_entity.id
_entity.type
_entity.pdbx_description
1 polymer ?
#
loop_
_entity_poly.entity_id
_entity_poly.type
_entity_poly.pdbx_seq_one_letter_code
_entity_poly.pdbx_strand_id
1 'polypeptide(L)'
;MSQPEPTGGHLFTEAEAWSLFRIAAFGEAIGWTLLISGILINKYLTPHSYLPVQIAGKFHGTLFVIYLVGVIVIWPSLKKSKLMLVVAVAASVPPYGTLALEQWWAWQRRRQMSASRKLK
;
A
#
# COMPACT_ATOMS: atom_id res chain seq x y z
N MET A 1 -9.13 -13.56 -30.02
CA MET A 1 -8.77 -12.85 -28.78
C MET A 1 -9.41 -13.60 -27.62
N SER A 2 -8.82 -14.73 -27.22
CA SER A 2 -9.34 -15.57 -26.13
C SER A 2 -8.97 -14.93 -24.80
N GLN A 3 -9.96 -14.49 -24.04
CA GLN A 3 -9.80 -14.12 -22.64
C GLN A 3 -9.31 -15.36 -21.87
N PRO A 4 -8.32 -15.26 -20.96
CA PRO A 4 -7.93 -16.39 -20.14
C PRO A 4 -9.03 -16.74 -19.15
N GLU A 5 -9.47 -18.00 -19.17
CA GLU A 5 -10.35 -18.61 -18.15
C GLU A 5 -9.75 -18.46 -16.74
N PRO A 6 -10.53 -18.04 -15.72
CA PRO A 6 -10.08 -17.96 -14.34
C PRO A 6 -9.84 -19.38 -13.79
N THR A 7 -8.62 -19.86 -13.96
CA THR A 7 -8.16 -21.16 -13.44
C THR A 7 -7.63 -20.97 -12.01
N GLY A 8 -8.48 -21.29 -11.03
CA GLY A 8 -8.07 -21.63 -9.65
C GLY A 8 -7.78 -20.47 -8.68
N GLY A 9 -8.56 -20.41 -7.60
CA GLY A 9 -8.10 -19.99 -6.25
C GLY A 9 -7.68 -18.54 -5.99
N HIS A 10 -7.81 -17.61 -6.94
CA HIS A 10 -7.40 -16.21 -6.76
C HIS A 10 -8.54 -15.26 -7.07
N LEU A 11 -8.93 -14.45 -6.06
CA LEU A 11 -10.06 -13.50 -6.13
C LEU A 11 -9.85 -12.37 -7.15
N PHE A 12 -8.60 -12.10 -7.52
CA PHE A 12 -8.19 -11.04 -8.43
C PHE A 12 -7.10 -11.54 -9.38
N THR A 13 -7.05 -10.99 -10.59
CA THR A 13 -5.90 -11.12 -11.48
C THR A 13 -4.67 -10.41 -10.88
N GLU A 14 -3.47 -10.76 -11.34
CA GLU A 14 -2.23 -10.13 -10.85
C GLU A 14 -2.21 -8.61 -11.12
N ALA A 15 -2.77 -8.17 -12.25
CA ALA A 15 -2.86 -6.76 -12.64
C ALA A 15 -3.85 -5.97 -11.77
N GLU A 16 -5.00 -6.57 -11.45
CA GLU A 16 -5.99 -5.99 -10.53
C GLU A 16 -5.43 -5.92 -9.11
N ALA A 17 -4.86 -7.02 -8.60
CA ALA A 17 -4.25 -7.08 -7.28
C ALA A 17 -3.13 -6.04 -7.13
N TRP A 18 -2.32 -5.85 -8.17
CA TRP A 18 -1.31 -4.79 -8.20
C TRP A 18 -1.94 -3.39 -8.14
N SER A 19 -2.99 -3.13 -8.91
CA SER A 19 -3.69 -1.84 -8.90
C SER A 19 -4.30 -1.54 -7.53
N LEU A 20 -4.95 -2.53 -6.90
CA LEU A 20 -5.50 -2.42 -5.55
C LEU A 20 -4.41 -2.15 -4.50
N PHE A 21 -3.28 -2.85 -4.59
CA PHE A 21 -2.12 -2.62 -3.72
C PHE A 21 -1.63 -1.17 -3.82
N ARG A 22 -1.49 -0.64 -5.04
CA ARG A 22 -1.06 0.75 -5.26
C ARG A 22 -2.03 1.73 -4.63
N ILE A 23 -3.33 1.58 -4.90
CA ILE A 23 -4.37 2.44 -4.33
C ILE A 23 -4.30 2.43 -2.80
N ALA A 24 -4.16 1.25 -2.19
CA ALA A 24 -4.03 1.12 -0.74
C ALA A 24 -2.75 1.80 -0.22
N ALA A 25 -1.61 1.62 -0.89
CA ALA A 25 -0.34 2.24 -0.51
C ALA A 25 -0.40 3.78 -0.57
N PHE A 26 -1.02 4.34 -1.61
CA PHE A 26 -1.27 5.78 -1.73
C PHE A 26 -2.26 6.28 -0.69
N GLY A 27 -3.35 5.55 -0.45
CA GLY A 27 -4.31 5.86 0.61
C GLY A 27 -3.63 5.97 1.98
N GLU A 28 -2.77 5.00 2.30
CA GLU A 28 -2.04 5.01 3.57
C GLU A 28 -1.06 6.18 3.69
N ALA A 29 -0.40 6.57 2.59
CA ALA A 29 0.45 7.75 2.57
C ALA A 29 -0.31 9.07 2.74
N ILE A 30 -1.53 9.15 2.21
CA ILE A 30 -2.45 10.26 2.50
C ILE A 30 -2.79 10.25 4.00
N GLY A 31 -3.07 9.09 4.58
CA GLY A 31 -3.28 8.92 6.03
C GLY A 31 -2.11 9.45 6.85
N TRP A 32 -0.88 9.04 6.54
CA TRP A 32 0.34 9.56 7.18
C TRP A 32 0.48 11.08 7.03
N THR A 33 0.21 11.61 5.83
CA THR A 33 0.27 13.05 5.57
C THR A 33 -0.73 13.82 6.43
N LEU A 34 -1.96 13.31 6.55
CA LEU A 34 -2.98 13.89 7.42
C LEU A 34 -2.54 13.85 8.89
N LEU A 35 -2.03 12.71 9.36
CA LEU A 35 -1.57 12.56 10.74
C LEU A 35 -0.41 13.52 11.06
N ILE A 36 0.61 13.58 10.21
CA ILE A 36 1.74 14.49 10.35
C ILE A 36 1.22 15.94 10.36
N SER A 37 0.33 16.30 9.44
CA SER A 37 -0.27 17.63 9.40
C SER A 37 -1.02 17.95 10.70
N GLY A 38 -1.81 17.00 11.23
CA GLY A 38 -2.50 17.14 12.52
C GLY A 38 -1.53 17.36 13.68
N ILE A 39 -0.41 16.63 13.71
CA ILE A 39 0.66 16.80 14.70
C ILE A 39 1.28 18.20 14.60
N LEU A 40 1.57 18.68 13.39
CA LEU A 40 2.14 20.01 13.17
C LEU A 40 1.15 21.12 13.53
N ILE A 41 -0.12 21.00 13.16
CA ILE A 41 -1.18 21.97 13.50
C ILE A 41 -1.37 22.04 15.01
N ASN A 42 -1.43 20.90 15.70
CA ASN A 42 -1.49 20.87 17.16
C ASN A 42 -0.25 21.56 17.76
N LYS A 43 0.95 21.27 17.26
CA LYS A 43 2.19 21.83 17.80
C LYS A 43 2.33 23.34 17.59
N TYR A 44 1.94 23.87 16.43
CA TYR A 44 2.25 25.25 16.04
C TYR A 44 1.06 26.21 16.05
N LEU A 45 -0.17 25.71 15.83
CA LEU A 45 -1.36 26.55 15.69
C LEU A 45 -2.35 26.38 16.84
N THR A 46 -2.39 25.19 17.45
CA THR A 46 -3.40 24.85 18.47
C THR A 46 -2.82 24.06 19.66
N PRO A 47 -1.79 24.58 20.35
CA PRO A 47 -1.01 23.84 21.36
C PRO A 47 -1.80 23.37 22.59
N HIS A 48 -2.98 23.91 22.84
CA HIS A 48 -3.87 23.50 23.94
C HIS A 48 -5.04 22.60 23.50
N SER A 49 -5.09 22.19 22.22
CA SER A 49 -6.18 21.38 21.68
C SER A 49 -5.65 20.13 20.98
N TYR A 50 -6.03 18.97 21.51
CA TYR A 50 -5.72 17.66 20.96
C TYR A 50 -6.63 17.27 19.77
N LEU A 51 -7.55 18.14 19.37
CA LEU A 51 -8.56 17.87 18.34
C LEU A 51 -7.96 17.56 16.95
N PRO A 52 -6.95 18.31 16.43
CA PRO A 52 -6.40 18.05 15.10
C PRO A 52 -5.74 16.67 15.00
N VAL A 53 -4.95 16.29 16.02
CA VAL A 53 -4.26 14.98 16.07
C VAL A 53 -5.27 13.85 16.19
N GLN A 54 -6.33 14.02 16.97
CA GLN A 54 -7.37 12.98 17.09
C GLN A 54 -8.10 12.73 15.78
N ILE A 55 -8.53 13.79 15.09
CA ILE A 55 -9.26 13.64 13.82
C ILE A 55 -8.34 12.99 12.78
N ALA A 56 -7.13 13.54 12.63
CA ALA A 56 -6.15 13.00 11.69
C ALA A 56 -5.75 11.56 12.02
N GLY A 57 -5.57 11.24 13.30
CA GLY A 57 -5.27 9.90 13.79
C GLY A 57 -6.39 8.90 13.51
N LYS A 58 -7.66 9.29 13.64
CA LYS A 58 -8.80 8.44 13.26
C LYS A 58 -8.82 8.13 11.76
N PHE A 59 -8.61 9.14 10.91
CA PHE A 59 -8.51 8.94 9.46
C PHE A 59 -7.34 8.05 9.09
N HIS A 60 -6.15 8.34 9.60
CA HIS A 60 -4.96 7.53 9.36
C HIS A 60 -5.16 6.08 9.84
N GLY A 61 -5.59 5.87 11.10
CA GLY A 61 -5.81 4.53 11.64
C GLY A 61 -6.84 3.72 10.84
N THR A 62 -7.87 4.38 10.29
CA THR A 62 -8.85 3.74 9.42
C THR A 62 -8.21 3.29 8.10
N LEU A 63 -7.44 4.17 7.45
CA LEU A 63 -6.72 3.86 6.21
C LEU A 63 -5.66 2.76 6.43
N PHE A 64 -5.00 2.77 7.59
CA PHE A 64 -4.02 1.76 7.98
C PHE A 64 -4.66 0.38 8.08
N VAL A 65 -5.82 0.27 8.74
CA VAL A 65 -6.55 -1.01 8.83
C VAL A 65 -7.03 -1.48 7.44
N ILE A 66 -7.57 -0.56 6.63
CA ILE A 66 -7.97 -0.87 5.24
C ILE A 66 -6.76 -1.39 4.45
N TYR A 67 -5.60 -0.77 4.60
CA TYR A 67 -4.35 -1.23 3.97
C TYR A 67 -3.98 -2.64 4.43
N LEU A 68 -3.94 -2.90 5.74
CA LEU A 68 -3.57 -4.21 6.28
C LEU A 68 -4.49 -5.33 5.76
N VAL A 69 -5.80 -5.12 5.84
CA VAL A 69 -6.79 -6.08 5.34
C VAL A 69 -6.64 -6.24 3.83
N GLY A 70 -6.54 -5.13 3.09
CA GLY A 70 -6.37 -5.12 1.64
C GLY A 70 -5.15 -5.92 1.20
N VAL A 71 -4.00 -5.71 1.84
CA VAL A 71 -2.76 -6.45 1.56
C VAL A 71 -2.95 -7.94 1.83
N ILE A 72 -3.56 -8.35 2.95
CA ILE A 72 -3.81 -9.77 3.26
C ILE A 72 -4.73 -10.42 2.21
N VAL A 73 -5.78 -9.70 1.77
CA VAL A 73 -6.75 -10.20 0.80
C VAL A 73 -6.14 -10.36 -0.59
N ILE A 74 -5.38 -9.38 -1.07
CA ILE A 74 -4.77 -9.42 -2.42
C ILE A 74 -3.48 -10.24 -2.47
N TRP A 75 -2.87 -10.54 -1.32
CA TRP A 75 -1.59 -11.21 -1.19
C TRP A 75 -1.48 -12.50 -2.04
N PRO A 76 -2.45 -13.43 -2.03
CA PRO A 76 -2.38 -14.64 -2.84
C PRO A 76 -2.26 -14.33 -4.34
N SER A 77 -2.94 -13.27 -4.82
CA SER A 77 -2.95 -12.86 -6.23
C SER A 77 -1.67 -12.17 -6.69
N LEU A 78 -0.82 -11.68 -5.77
CA LEU A 78 0.42 -10.95 -6.12
C LEU A 78 1.60 -11.86 -6.49
N LYS A 79 1.48 -13.19 -6.32
CA LYS A 79 2.54 -14.19 -6.59
C LYS A 79 3.90 -13.85 -5.96
N LYS A 80 3.88 -13.15 -4.82
CA LYS A 80 5.08 -12.82 -4.03
C LYS A 80 5.29 -13.87 -2.92
N SER A 81 6.50 -13.96 -2.37
CA SER A 81 6.86 -14.88 -1.27
C SER A 81 6.35 -14.40 0.08
N LYS A 82 5.90 -15.27 1.00
CA LYS A 82 5.31 -14.87 2.31
C LYS A 82 6.10 -13.80 3.09
N LEU A 83 7.43 -13.77 2.95
CA LEU A 83 8.28 -12.70 3.50
C LEU A 83 7.88 -11.28 3.04
N MET A 84 7.44 -11.13 1.79
CA MET A 84 6.99 -9.84 1.24
C MET A 84 5.66 -9.39 1.83
N LEU A 85 4.83 -10.29 2.36
CA LEU A 85 3.64 -9.92 3.14
C LEU A 85 4.08 -9.25 4.44
N VAL A 86 5.05 -9.86 5.13
CA VAL A 86 5.61 -9.30 6.36
C VAL A 86 6.27 -7.95 6.08
N VAL A 87 7.02 -7.83 4.98
CA VAL A 87 7.60 -6.54 4.57
C VAL A 87 6.50 -5.51 4.27
N ALA A 88 5.38 -5.89 3.66
CA ALA A 88 4.27 -4.97 3.42
C ALA A 88 3.60 -4.47 4.69
N VAL A 89 3.36 -5.36 5.66
CA VAL A 89 2.85 -4.98 6.97
C VAL A 89 3.85 -4.13 7.74
N ALA A 90 5.13 -4.48 7.71
CA ALA A 90 6.18 -3.68 8.36
C ALA A 90 6.32 -2.29 7.73
N ALA A 91 6.14 -2.18 6.41
CA ALA A 91 6.25 -0.93 5.67
C ALA A 91 5.11 0.06 5.95
N SER A 92 3.96 -0.35 6.51
CA SER A 92 2.91 0.59 6.91
C SER A 92 3.17 1.28 8.24
N VAL A 93 4.09 0.77 9.06
CA VAL A 93 4.46 1.36 10.36
C VAL A 93 5.27 2.65 10.25
N PRO A 94 6.32 2.74 9.40
CA PRO A 94 7.01 4.01 9.19
C PRO A 94 6.22 4.92 8.23
N PRO A 95 6.27 6.25 8.42
CA PRO A 95 5.68 7.20 7.48
C PRO A 95 6.14 6.97 6.05
N TYR A 96 5.19 6.93 5.11
CA TYR A 96 5.43 6.74 3.68
C TYR A 96 6.11 5.42 3.29
N GLY A 97 6.28 4.46 4.21
CA GLY A 97 6.94 3.19 3.90
C GLY A 97 6.17 2.36 2.86
N THR A 98 4.84 2.44 2.84
CA THR A 98 3.99 1.79 1.83
C THR A 98 4.28 2.30 0.42
N LEU A 99 4.59 3.59 0.23
CA LEU A 99 4.99 4.15 -1.06
C LEU A 99 6.39 3.72 -1.46
N ALA A 100 7.34 3.71 -0.52
CA ALA A 100 8.69 3.23 -0.79
C ALA A 100 8.67 1.76 -1.26
N LEU A 101 7.84 0.94 -0.60
CA LEU A 101 7.60 -0.44 -0.98
C LEU A 101 6.94 -0.56 -2.36
N GLU A 102 5.91 0.24 -2.64
CA GLU A 102 5.26 0.29 -3.95
C GLU A 102 6.25 0.61 -5.06
N GLN A 103 7.06 1.65 -4.87
CA GLN A 103 8.05 2.06 -5.87
C GLN A 103 9.14 0.99 -6.07
N TRP A 104 9.58 0.34 -4.99
CA TRP A 104 10.54 -0.77 -5.06
C TRP A 104 9.98 -1.97 -5.83
N TRP A 105 8.74 -2.37 -5.55
CA TRP A 105 8.08 -3.47 -6.28
C TRP A 105 7.79 -3.10 -7.73
N ALA A 106 7.40 -1.86 -8.01
CA ALA A 106 7.21 -1.35 -9.37
C ALA A 106 8.51 -1.42 -10.17
N TRP A 107 9.64 -1.05 -9.55
CA TRP A 107 10.96 -1.16 -10.15
C TRP A 107 11.34 -2.62 -10.45
N GLN A 108 11.12 -3.55 -9.51
CA GLN A 108 11.37 -4.98 -9.75
C GLN A 108 10.57 -5.52 -10.95
N ARG A 109 9.26 -5.19 -11.01
CA ARG A 109 8.38 -5.61 -12.12
C ARG A 109 8.90 -5.10 -13.47
N ARG A 110 9.32 -3.82 -13.54
CA ARG A 110 9.89 -3.23 -14.78
C ARG A 110 11.17 -3.95 -15.22
N ARG A 111 12.06 -4.31 -14.28
CA ARG A 111 13.30 -5.04 -14.62
C ARG A 111 13.02 -6.42 -15.21
N GLN A 112 12.06 -7.16 -14.63
CA GLN A 112 11.65 -8.47 -15.14
C GLN A 112 11.11 -8.39 -16.57
N MET A 113 10.26 -7.39 -16.87
CA MET A 113 9.74 -7.18 -18.24
C MET A 113 10.85 -6.85 -19.24
N SER A 114 11.82 -6.01 -18.85
CA SER A 114 12.94 -5.64 -19.72
C SER A 114 13.87 -6.81 -20.03
N ALA A 115 14.08 -7.72 -19.07
CA ALA A 115 14.88 -8.92 -19.26
C ALA A 115 14.19 -9.91 -20.20
N SER A 116 12.90 -10.16 -20.02
CA SER A 116 12.12 -11.05 -20.88
C SER A 116 12.04 -10.58 -22.34
N ARG A 117 12.08 -9.27 -22.59
CA ARG A 117 12.08 -8.71 -23.95
C ARG A 117 13.42 -8.91 -24.68
N LYS A 118 14.55 -9.02 -23.97
CA LYS A 118 15.87 -9.26 -24.58
C LYS A 118 16.10 -10.74 -24.95
N LEU A 119 15.32 -11.65 -24.40
CA LEU A 119 15.43 -13.10 -24.62
C LEU A 119 14.53 -13.61 -25.76
N LYS A 120 13.74 -12.72 -26.37
CA LYS A 120 12.95 -12.98 -27.57
C LYS A 120 13.59 -12.26 -28.74
#